data_AF-A0A1V5D9E6-F1
#
_entry.id   AF-A0A1V5D9E6-F1
#
_cell.length_a   1.000
_cell.length_b   1.000
_cell.length_c   1.000
_cell.angle_alpha   90.00
_cell.angle_beta   90.00
_cell.angle_gamma   90.00
#
_symmetry.space_group_name_H-M   'P 1'
#
loop_
_entity.id
_entity.type
_entity.pdbx_description
1 polymer ?
#
loop_
_entity_poly.entity_id
_entity_poly.type
_entity_poly.pdbx_seq_one_letter_code
_entity_poly.pdbx_strand_id
1 'polypeptide(L)'
;MEKALNRLCQLAAEHIAYTATCAKGLYAGFSGTVKQALDMICEIQASQIGFAKPCNTSIYQGTAIATVEDALKLLCNVTAGQIGFAKPCNTSIYQGKTLDTVEDALNLLCDIQAGQISYRPGGSCTFLNQPGIDTVQEALDALCARPAGGGCRMTVGPEGGLFASLEDALEILLEKEERRDICLCLLPGDHEFTGRLIEPKHEGVNLCLTGCGRGTQLYLVKEPAHFRGFASVCLSDMAVVTRESPVGAFLFDRCRDISLKGMAVYGVVADDFLVGVRNARTVTMHGLELEASGSNSLEVPAKLFDLNNALFDLYQVADRTFFDRKAAVVAQVVADLPQQDRRTLAEGISGRVRVMETLSDRERQSYVELVALLRQTSVAPAEMEGVLGKIRLEAVRENPAVALGIADARSDWNIGDCDILGIVTLYGFQTAGPLPADLTKNLEHLVKEGRVSFGGLGTTFRATGCRLTRMDVSTVIQKRLADIIEKQGGTLPALFSSAILGDLTLLREDNQMTFLNTSLSSSVFEVSSARAAVVVGNSTIYVGNRGEGEAAILDITPQGRSERAANLGLIITG
;
A
#
# COMPACT_ATOMS: atom_id res chain seq x y z
N MET A 1 -71.27 40.11 30.20
CA MET A 1 -70.21 39.40 30.95
C MET A 1 -69.37 40.35 31.80
N GLU A 2 -68.89 41.46 31.24
CA GLU A 2 -68.07 42.46 31.95
C GLU A 2 -68.76 43.12 33.17
N LYS A 3 -70.06 43.45 33.07
CA LYS A 3 -70.87 43.92 34.23
C LYS A 3 -71.04 42.87 35.34
N ALA A 4 -70.96 41.58 35.01
CA ALA A 4 -71.05 40.50 35.99
C ALA A 4 -69.70 40.25 36.67
N LEU A 5 -68.59 40.35 35.93
CA LEU A 5 -67.23 40.26 36.46
C LEU A 5 -66.91 41.43 37.41
N ASN A 6 -67.33 42.66 37.06
CA ASN A 6 -67.16 43.82 37.93
C ASN A 6 -67.98 43.75 39.22
N ARG A 7 -69.11 43.03 39.22
CA ARG A 7 -69.89 42.76 40.44
C ARG A 7 -69.22 41.74 41.35
N LEU A 8 -68.54 40.73 40.80
CA LEU A 8 -67.76 39.77 41.58
C LEU A 8 -66.58 40.44 42.32
N CYS A 9 -65.92 41.43 41.70
CA CYS A 9 -64.82 42.18 42.32
C CYS A 9 -65.27 43.16 43.42
N GLN A 10 -66.56 43.48 43.52
CA GLN A 10 -67.14 44.35 44.56
C GLN A 10 -67.82 43.59 45.71
N LEU A 11 -67.75 42.25 45.72
CA LEU A 11 -68.23 41.47 46.85
C LEU A 11 -67.33 41.68 48.07
N ALA A 12 -67.91 42.17 49.17
CA ALA A 12 -67.32 42.17 50.50
C ALA A 12 -67.36 40.74 51.10
N ALA A 13 -66.42 40.43 52.00
CA ALA A 13 -66.31 39.10 52.63
C ALA A 13 -67.62 38.59 53.29
N GLU A 14 -68.44 39.50 53.81
CA GLU A 14 -69.76 39.20 54.39
C GLU A 14 -70.78 38.63 53.39
N HIS A 15 -70.63 38.94 52.10
CA HIS A 15 -71.53 38.45 51.04
C HIS A 15 -71.22 37.03 50.57
N ILE A 16 -70.13 36.41 51.04
CA ILE A 16 -69.68 35.08 50.62
C ILE A 16 -69.51 34.10 51.79
N ALA A 17 -70.03 34.47 52.98
CA ALA A 17 -69.90 33.69 54.22
C ALA A 17 -68.46 33.25 54.54
N TYR A 18 -67.46 34.04 54.10
CA TYR A 18 -66.06 33.73 54.32
C TYR A 18 -65.59 34.40 55.61
N THR A 19 -65.51 33.63 56.69
CA THR A 19 -64.86 34.04 57.94
C THR A 19 -63.40 33.60 57.93
N ALA A 20 -62.50 34.54 57.61
CA ALA A 20 -61.06 34.28 57.72
C ALA A 20 -60.63 34.24 59.20
N THR A 21 -60.48 33.06 59.77
CA THR A 21 -59.89 32.87 61.12
C THR A 21 -58.35 32.82 61.06
N CYS A 22 -57.72 33.70 60.28
CA CYS A 22 -56.27 33.84 60.26
C CYS A 22 -55.84 34.76 61.42
N ALA A 23 -55.43 34.16 62.55
CA ALA A 23 -54.99 34.91 63.73
C ALA A 23 -53.68 35.70 63.51
N LYS A 24 -52.92 35.44 62.43
CA LYS A 24 -51.73 36.20 61.98
C LYS A 24 -51.55 36.04 60.46
N GLY A 25 -50.96 37.05 59.80
CA GLY A 25 -50.66 37.06 58.35
C GLY A 25 -51.24 38.28 57.62
N LEU A 26 -50.95 38.41 56.31
CA LEU A 26 -51.26 39.56 55.45
C LEU A 26 -52.72 40.05 55.51
N TYR A 27 -53.67 39.18 55.87
CA TYR A 27 -55.11 39.47 55.93
C TYR A 27 -55.72 39.35 57.33
N ALA A 28 -54.91 39.35 58.40
CA ALA A 28 -55.42 39.24 59.76
C ALA A 28 -56.37 40.42 60.10
N GLY A 29 -57.64 40.13 60.35
CA GLY A 29 -58.67 41.13 60.66
C GLY A 29 -59.18 41.94 59.46
N PHE A 30 -58.84 41.55 58.22
CA PHE A 30 -59.23 42.30 57.02
C PHE A 30 -60.75 42.15 56.73
N SER A 31 -61.40 43.29 56.49
CA SER A 31 -62.79 43.40 56.05
C SER A 31 -62.85 44.35 54.85
N GLY A 32 -63.06 43.79 53.65
CA GLY A 32 -63.04 44.55 52.40
C GLY A 32 -63.44 43.71 51.19
N THR A 33 -63.33 44.29 50.00
CA THR A 33 -63.69 43.63 48.73
C THR A 33 -62.57 42.72 48.21
N VAL A 34 -62.92 41.72 47.40
CA VAL A 34 -61.95 40.79 46.77
C VAL A 34 -60.87 41.53 45.98
N LYS A 35 -61.22 42.65 45.32
CA LYS A 35 -60.25 43.49 44.61
C LYS A 35 -59.22 44.09 45.57
N GLN A 36 -59.66 44.66 46.69
CA GLN A 36 -58.75 45.22 47.71
C GLN A 36 -57.85 44.14 48.33
N ALA A 37 -58.37 42.92 48.49
CA ALA A 37 -57.55 41.80 48.94
C ALA A 37 -56.46 41.43 47.91
N LEU A 38 -56.80 41.39 46.62
CA LEU A 38 -55.83 41.13 45.54
C LEU A 38 -54.80 42.26 45.40
N ASP A 39 -55.21 43.52 45.53
CA ASP A 39 -54.29 44.66 45.48
C ASP A 39 -53.28 44.61 46.66
N MET A 40 -53.67 44.09 47.83
CA MET A 40 -52.74 43.86 48.95
C MET A 40 -51.71 42.73 48.69
N ILE A 41 -51.94 41.81 47.75
CA ILE A 41 -50.92 40.82 47.34
C ILE A 41 -49.76 41.51 46.62
N CYS A 42 -50.04 42.59 45.88
CA CYS A 42 -49.02 43.36 45.17
C CYS A 42 -48.18 44.24 46.10
N GLU A 43 -48.62 44.50 47.33
CA GLU A 43 -47.91 45.33 48.33
C GLU A 43 -47.29 44.52 49.49
N ILE A 44 -47.06 43.21 49.29
CA ILE A 44 -46.47 42.35 50.33
C ILE A 44 -45.10 42.87 50.76
N GLN A 45 -44.99 43.25 52.03
CA GLN A 45 -43.73 43.60 52.66
C GLN A 45 -43.02 42.37 53.25
N ALA A 46 -41.69 42.38 53.24
CA ALA A 46 -40.87 41.26 53.71
C ALA A 46 -41.19 40.78 55.16
N SER A 47 -41.67 41.68 56.03
CA SER A 47 -42.09 41.37 57.40
C SER A 47 -43.38 40.52 57.48
N GLN A 48 -44.21 40.55 56.44
CA GLN A 48 -45.53 39.90 56.42
C GLN A 48 -45.48 38.41 56.01
N ILE A 49 -44.35 37.94 55.48
CA ILE A 49 -44.08 36.55 55.09
C ILE A 49 -43.11 35.83 56.06
N GLY A 50 -42.87 36.42 57.25
CA GLY A 50 -42.04 35.80 58.29
C GLY A 50 -40.54 35.83 57.99
N PHE A 51 -40.08 36.67 57.06
CA PHE A 51 -38.66 36.81 56.78
C PHE A 51 -37.99 37.62 57.90
N ALA A 52 -37.44 36.92 58.89
CA ALA A 52 -36.60 37.53 59.91
C ALA A 52 -35.25 37.90 59.28
N LYS A 53 -34.92 39.19 59.33
CA LYS A 53 -33.72 39.84 58.75
C LYS A 53 -32.47 38.97 58.97
N PRO A 54 -31.87 38.35 57.94
CA PRO A 54 -30.54 37.79 58.07
C PRO A 54 -29.57 38.96 58.24
N CYS A 55 -28.56 38.75 59.08
CA CYS A 55 -27.50 39.70 59.37
C CYS A 55 -26.96 40.38 58.10
N ASN A 56 -26.55 41.63 58.23
CA ASN A 56 -25.99 42.51 57.20
C ASN A 56 -24.89 41.80 56.38
N THR A 57 -25.26 41.11 55.29
CA THR A 57 -24.30 40.53 54.34
C THR A 57 -23.89 41.60 53.33
N SER A 58 -22.69 41.44 52.74
CA SER A 58 -22.02 42.42 51.86
C SER A 58 -22.84 42.94 50.68
N ILE A 59 -23.92 42.24 50.31
CA ILE A 59 -24.79 42.54 49.18
C ILE A 59 -25.82 43.63 49.51
N TYR A 60 -26.18 43.83 50.78
CA TYR A 60 -27.34 44.65 51.17
C TYR A 60 -27.00 45.90 52.01
N GLN A 61 -25.77 46.41 51.90
CA GLN A 61 -25.14 47.50 52.69
C GLN A 61 -26.08 48.63 53.19
N GLY A 62 -26.88 48.36 54.23
CA GLY A 62 -27.76 49.35 54.85
C GLY A 62 -28.99 49.77 54.04
N THR A 63 -29.25 49.22 52.84
CA THR A 63 -30.40 49.60 52.01
C THR A 63 -31.68 48.95 52.55
N ALA A 64 -32.73 49.74 52.76
CA ALA A 64 -34.01 49.22 53.25
C ALA A 64 -34.76 48.49 52.13
N ILE A 65 -34.87 47.16 52.23
CA ILE A 65 -35.65 46.32 51.30
C ILE A 65 -37.06 46.20 51.87
N ALA A 66 -38.02 46.88 51.25
CA ALA A 66 -39.41 46.86 51.69
C ALA A 66 -40.23 45.79 50.94
N THR A 67 -39.93 45.56 49.65
CA THR A 67 -40.70 44.65 48.77
C THR A 67 -39.83 43.57 48.13
N VAL A 68 -40.46 42.53 47.56
CA VAL A 68 -39.78 41.46 46.80
C VAL A 68 -39.17 41.99 45.50
N GLU A 69 -39.78 43.01 44.89
CA GLU A 69 -39.25 43.68 43.71
C GLU A 69 -37.94 44.42 44.02
N ASP A 70 -37.86 45.09 45.19
CA ASP A 70 -36.64 45.74 45.64
C ASP A 70 -35.50 44.73 45.83
N ALA A 71 -35.81 43.54 46.36
CA ALA A 71 -34.84 42.47 46.54
C ALA A 71 -34.31 41.92 45.20
N LEU A 72 -35.19 41.74 44.21
CA LEU A 72 -34.80 41.27 42.88
C LEU A 72 -33.99 42.31 42.11
N LYS A 73 -34.33 43.60 42.21
CA LYS A 73 -33.53 44.70 41.63
C LYS A 73 -32.12 44.77 42.23
N LEU A 74 -31.99 44.52 43.54
CA LEU A 74 -30.69 44.44 44.21
C LEU A 74 -29.86 43.23 43.74
N LEU A 75 -30.49 42.08 43.49
CA LEU A 75 -29.83 40.89 42.95
C LEU A 75 -29.33 41.06 41.51
N CYS A 76 -30.06 41.81 40.67
CA CYS A 76 -29.61 42.12 39.31
C CYS A 76 -28.45 43.13 39.25
N ASN A 77 -28.29 43.97 40.27
CA ASN A 77 -27.23 45.00 40.36
C ASN A 77 -26.04 44.57 41.22
N VAL A 78 -25.87 43.28 41.49
CA VAL A 78 -24.74 42.78 42.30
C VAL A 78 -23.43 43.02 41.54
N THR A 79 -22.57 43.83 42.14
CA THR A 79 -21.25 44.15 41.58
C THR A 79 -20.24 43.03 41.88
N ALA A 80 -19.24 42.86 41.02
CA ALA A 80 -18.21 41.83 41.19
C ALA A 80 -17.47 41.94 42.54
N GLY A 81 -17.31 43.17 43.08
CA GLY A 81 -16.73 43.42 44.39
C GLY A 81 -17.59 42.91 45.57
N GLN A 82 -18.92 42.81 45.43
CA GLN A 82 -19.83 42.37 46.49
C GLN A 82 -19.89 40.85 46.69
N ILE A 83 -19.44 40.08 45.70
CA ILE A 83 -19.32 38.60 45.73
C ILE A 83 -17.88 38.11 45.98
N GLY A 84 -16.97 39.02 46.37
CA GLY A 84 -15.58 38.66 46.67
C GLY A 84 -14.72 38.36 45.44
N PHE A 85 -15.14 38.79 44.24
CA PHE A 85 -14.33 38.63 43.04
C PHE A 85 -13.24 39.70 42.99
N ALA A 86 -12.10 39.42 43.62
CA ALA A 86 -10.90 40.25 43.45
C ALA A 86 -10.25 39.91 42.10
N LYS A 87 -10.21 40.89 41.17
CA LYS A 87 -9.62 40.76 39.83
C LYS A 87 -8.22 40.12 39.92
N PRO A 88 -8.04 38.85 39.49
CA PRO A 88 -6.73 38.21 39.54
C PRO A 88 -5.99 38.63 38.27
N CYS A 89 -5.24 39.73 38.37
CA CYS A 89 -4.31 40.21 37.34
C CYS A 89 -5.00 40.68 36.04
N ASN A 90 -4.38 41.66 35.36
CA ASN A 90 -4.87 42.13 34.05
C ASN A 90 -4.42 41.14 32.97
N THR A 91 -5.14 40.03 32.79
CA THR A 91 -4.88 39.07 31.71
C THR A 91 -5.39 39.59 30.36
N SER A 92 -4.89 39.03 29.25
CA SER A 92 -5.25 39.42 27.87
C SER A 92 -6.74 39.36 27.57
N ILE A 93 -7.49 38.55 28.33
CA ILE A 93 -8.95 38.38 28.22
C ILE A 93 -9.69 39.66 28.65
N TYR A 94 -9.16 40.40 29.62
CA TYR A 94 -9.85 41.58 30.17
C TYR A 94 -9.60 42.87 29.39
N GLN A 95 -8.59 42.92 28.50
CA GLN A 95 -8.25 44.06 27.63
C GLN A 95 -8.31 45.47 28.29
N GLY A 96 -8.01 45.57 29.58
CA GLY A 96 -8.10 46.83 30.32
C GLY A 96 -9.53 47.34 30.60
N LYS A 97 -10.57 46.57 30.27
CA LYS A 97 -11.96 46.87 30.65
C LYS A 97 -12.16 46.67 32.16
N THR A 98 -12.90 47.59 32.78
CA THR A 98 -13.43 47.44 34.14
C THR A 98 -14.60 46.47 34.12
N LEU A 99 -14.55 45.46 34.99
CA LEU A 99 -15.63 44.50 35.20
C LEU A 99 -16.32 44.86 36.51
N ASP A 100 -17.42 45.59 36.42
CA ASP A 100 -18.10 46.13 37.58
C ASP A 100 -19.26 45.22 38.01
N THR A 101 -19.84 44.44 37.10
CA THR A 101 -20.94 43.50 37.37
C THR A 101 -20.65 42.06 36.90
N VAL A 102 -21.45 41.09 37.38
CA VAL A 102 -21.39 39.69 36.93
C VAL A 102 -21.80 39.56 35.46
N GLU A 103 -22.74 40.40 35.00
CA GLU A 103 -23.17 40.46 33.61
C GLU A 103 -22.02 40.89 32.69
N ASP A 104 -21.20 41.86 33.09
CA ASP A 104 -20.00 42.27 32.34
C ASP A 104 -19.01 41.11 32.17
N ALA A 105 -18.85 40.29 33.22
CA ALA A 105 -17.96 39.14 33.19
C ALA A 105 -18.48 38.01 32.26
N LEU A 106 -19.79 37.76 32.26
CA LEU A 106 -20.43 36.77 31.40
C LEU A 106 -20.43 37.21 29.93
N ASN A 107 -20.71 38.48 29.65
CA ASN A 107 -20.63 39.04 28.30
C ASN A 107 -19.20 38.98 27.75
N LEU A 108 -18.19 39.24 28.59
CA LEU A 108 -16.79 39.10 28.21
C LEU A 108 -16.40 37.64 27.87
N LEU A 109 -16.93 36.66 28.60
CA LEU A 109 -16.71 35.23 28.32
C LEU A 109 -17.38 34.78 27.01
N CYS A 110 -18.56 35.33 26.70
CA CYS A 110 -19.27 35.07 25.44
C CYS A 110 -18.57 35.68 24.22
N ASP A 111 -17.82 36.77 24.40
CA ASP A 111 -17.10 37.49 23.34
C ASP A 111 -15.65 37.03 23.14
N ILE A 112 -15.19 35.97 23.81
CA ILE A 112 -13.82 35.45 23.63
C ILE A 112 -13.63 34.91 22.22
N GLN A 113 -12.78 35.58 21.45
CA GLN A 113 -12.35 35.13 20.13
C GLN A 113 -11.06 34.30 20.24
N ALA A 114 -10.84 33.35 19.32
CA ALA A 114 -9.68 32.46 19.34
C ALA A 114 -8.32 33.20 19.41
N GLY A 115 -8.22 34.40 18.83
CA GLY A 115 -7.02 35.26 18.90
C GLY A 115 -6.71 35.86 20.28
N GLN A 116 -7.59 35.71 21.27
CA GLN A 116 -7.44 36.28 22.62
C GLN A 116 -6.94 35.26 23.65
N ILE A 117 -6.83 33.99 23.25
CA ILE A 117 -6.26 32.91 24.07
C ILE A 117 -4.76 32.88 23.80
N SER A 118 -3.95 33.34 24.75
CA SER A 118 -2.49 33.27 24.60
C SER A 118 -1.99 31.84 24.87
N TYR A 119 -1.48 31.16 23.85
CA TYR A 119 -0.72 29.92 24.02
C TYR A 119 0.77 30.27 24.22
N ARG A 120 1.37 29.85 25.34
CA ARG A 120 2.83 29.93 25.52
C ARG A 120 3.43 28.54 25.33
N PRO A 121 4.18 28.29 24.25
CA PRO A 121 4.84 27.01 24.07
C PRO A 121 5.86 26.78 25.18
N GLY A 122 5.97 25.55 25.69
CA GLY A 122 7.03 25.19 26.63
C GLY A 122 8.42 25.39 25.99
N GLY A 123 9.46 25.59 26.81
CA GLY A 123 10.83 25.88 26.32
C GLY A 123 11.45 24.81 25.40
N SER A 124 10.87 23.61 25.34
CA SER A 124 11.24 22.54 24.41
C SER A 124 10.62 22.65 23.01
N CYS A 125 9.65 23.55 22.79
CA CYS A 125 8.97 23.72 21.52
C CYS A 125 9.68 24.77 20.64
N THR A 126 10.88 24.45 20.18
CA THR A 126 11.75 25.37 19.40
C THR A 126 11.12 25.86 18.10
N PHE A 127 10.20 25.10 17.51
CA PHE A 127 9.53 25.45 16.25
C PHE A 127 8.46 26.55 16.42
N LEU A 128 7.68 26.51 17.52
CA LEU A 128 6.67 27.54 17.81
C LEU A 128 7.22 28.69 18.65
N ASN A 129 8.44 28.57 19.18
CA ASN A 129 9.16 29.63 19.87
C ASN A 129 9.98 30.52 18.91
N GLN A 130 9.46 30.76 17.71
CA GLN A 130 10.09 31.65 16.71
C GLN A 130 9.47 33.06 16.78
N PRO A 131 10.23 34.13 16.47
CA PRO A 131 9.70 35.48 16.42
C PRO A 131 8.54 35.58 15.41
N GLY A 132 7.39 36.14 15.82
CA GLY A 132 6.20 36.31 14.97
C GLY A 132 5.12 35.23 15.08
N ILE A 133 5.20 34.35 16.08
CA ILE A 133 4.14 33.38 16.44
C ILE A 133 3.61 33.75 17.84
N ASP A 134 2.73 34.74 17.89
CA ASP A 134 2.26 35.35 19.15
C ASP A 134 0.79 35.03 19.45
N THR A 135 0.07 34.48 18.47
CA THR A 135 -1.34 34.09 18.57
C THR A 135 -1.56 32.59 18.32
N VAL A 136 -2.70 32.07 18.78
CA VAL A 136 -3.12 30.68 18.49
C VAL A 136 -3.29 30.45 16.99
N GLN A 137 -3.79 31.45 16.26
CA GLN A 137 -3.92 31.35 14.81
C GLN A 137 -2.55 31.23 14.15
N GLU A 138 -1.59 32.11 14.49
CA GLU A 138 -0.22 32.02 13.95
C GLU A 138 0.46 30.72 14.36
N ALA A 139 0.19 30.19 15.57
CA ALA A 139 0.71 28.90 15.98
C ALA A 139 0.11 27.75 15.17
N LEU A 140 -1.19 27.79 14.87
CA LEU A 140 -1.85 26.81 14.00
C LEU A 140 -1.38 26.95 12.55
N ASP A 141 -1.26 28.16 12.03
CA ASP A 141 -0.76 28.45 10.68
C ASP A 141 0.70 28.02 10.55
N ALA A 142 1.53 28.25 11.57
CA ALA A 142 2.92 27.77 11.63
C ALA A 142 2.98 26.23 11.73
N LEU A 143 2.10 25.60 12.52
CA LEU A 143 1.99 24.14 12.57
C LEU A 143 1.52 23.54 11.24
N CYS A 144 0.60 24.20 10.53
CA CYS A 144 0.14 23.81 9.20
C CYS A 144 1.21 24.03 8.13
N ALA A 145 2.01 25.09 8.25
CA ALA A 145 3.16 25.37 7.39
C ALA A 145 4.41 24.58 7.79
N ARG A 146 4.37 23.85 8.91
CA ARG A 146 5.48 23.00 9.33
C ARG A 146 5.69 21.94 8.25
N PRO A 147 6.92 21.77 7.74
CA PRO A 147 7.22 20.67 6.84
C PRO A 147 6.72 19.36 7.49
N ALA A 148 5.76 18.70 6.84
CA ALA A 148 5.23 17.44 7.29
C ALA A 148 6.34 16.39 7.14
N GLY A 149 7.12 16.19 8.20
CA GLY A 149 8.29 15.32 8.21
C GLY A 149 8.66 14.91 9.63
N GLY A 150 7.66 14.46 10.41
CA GLY A 150 7.84 14.03 11.81
C GLY A 150 8.37 12.60 11.96
N GLY A 151 8.97 12.01 10.92
CA GLY A 151 9.57 10.68 10.95
C GLY A 151 10.93 10.67 10.25
N CYS A 152 11.67 9.57 10.39
CA CYS A 152 12.95 9.35 9.70
C CYS A 152 12.83 9.38 8.15
N ARG A 153 11.61 9.52 7.61
CA ARG A 153 11.30 9.48 6.18
C ARG A 153 10.76 10.83 5.70
N MET A 154 11.21 11.25 4.52
CA MET A 154 10.70 12.43 3.81
C MET A 154 9.62 11.99 2.82
N THR A 155 8.52 12.72 2.76
CA THR A 155 7.39 12.39 1.87
C THR A 155 7.61 12.94 0.47
N VAL A 156 7.15 12.20 -0.52
CA VAL A 156 7.21 12.57 -1.94
C VAL A 156 5.81 12.42 -2.54
N GLY A 157 5.36 13.46 -3.23
CA GLY A 157 4.10 13.47 -3.97
C GLY A 157 3.62 14.90 -4.23
N PRO A 158 2.92 15.13 -5.36
CA PRO A 158 2.52 16.48 -5.77
C PRO A 158 1.60 17.17 -4.77
N GLU A 159 0.80 16.38 -4.04
CA GLU A 159 -0.12 16.87 -3.01
C GLU A 159 0.36 16.42 -1.61
N GLY A 160 0.91 17.35 -0.83
CA GLY A 160 1.28 17.12 0.57
C GLY A 160 2.65 16.47 0.82
N GLY A 161 3.44 16.22 -0.22
CA GLY A 161 4.83 15.76 -0.10
C GLY A 161 5.79 16.90 0.29
N LEU A 162 6.91 16.56 0.95
CA LEU A 162 8.04 17.49 1.11
C LEU A 162 8.68 17.80 -0.26
N PHE A 163 8.72 16.78 -1.13
CA PHE A 163 9.13 16.92 -2.53
C PHE A 163 7.93 16.62 -3.43
N ALA A 164 7.78 17.39 -4.50
CA ALA A 164 6.69 17.20 -5.46
C ALA A 164 6.88 15.92 -6.30
N SER A 165 8.13 15.58 -6.63
CA SER A 165 8.48 14.41 -7.44
C SER A 165 9.66 13.61 -6.86
N LEU A 166 9.80 12.36 -7.31
CA LEU A 166 10.92 11.50 -6.93
C LEU A 166 12.24 12.03 -7.51
N GLU A 167 12.21 12.59 -8.72
CA GLU A 167 13.35 13.27 -9.34
C GLU A 167 13.89 14.39 -8.47
N ASP A 168 13.01 15.29 -8.02
CA ASP A 168 13.38 16.44 -7.20
C ASP A 168 14.01 15.98 -5.86
N ALA A 169 13.38 14.98 -5.22
CA ALA A 169 13.90 14.37 -4.01
C ALA A 169 15.30 13.79 -4.22
N LEU A 170 15.51 12.99 -5.26
CA LEU A 170 16.80 12.37 -5.53
C LEU A 170 17.87 13.41 -5.89
N GLU A 171 17.55 14.40 -6.72
CA GLU A 171 18.47 15.48 -7.08
C GLU A 171 18.92 16.26 -5.83
N ILE A 172 17.96 16.68 -4.99
CA ILE A 172 18.30 17.47 -3.80
C ILE A 172 19.10 16.63 -2.80
N LEU A 173 18.68 15.41 -2.52
CA LEU A 173 19.25 14.62 -1.42
C LEU A 173 20.59 13.96 -1.78
N LEU A 174 20.73 13.48 -3.02
CA LEU A 174 21.98 12.87 -3.48
C LEU A 174 22.97 13.90 -4.01
N GLU A 175 22.49 14.90 -4.77
CA GLU A 175 23.38 15.78 -5.52
C GLU A 175 23.68 17.10 -4.82
N LYS A 176 22.70 17.69 -4.09
CA LYS A 176 22.87 19.00 -3.44
C LYS A 176 23.24 18.89 -1.96
N GLU A 177 22.57 18.02 -1.22
CA GLU A 177 22.77 17.84 0.23
C GLU A 177 23.76 16.72 0.57
N GLU A 178 24.10 15.87 -0.40
CA GLU A 178 25.08 14.78 -0.26
C GLU A 178 24.82 13.86 0.95
N ARG A 179 23.54 13.56 1.19
CA ARG A 179 23.14 12.73 2.34
C ARG A 179 23.60 11.29 2.18
N ARG A 180 23.99 10.68 3.31
CA ARG A 180 24.36 9.26 3.37
C ARG A 180 23.15 8.35 3.56
N ASP A 181 22.18 8.75 4.36
CA ASP A 181 21.00 7.94 4.64
C ASP A 181 19.76 8.64 4.13
N ILE A 182 19.18 8.10 3.07
CA ILE A 182 18.03 8.68 2.37
C ILE A 182 16.84 7.74 2.53
N CYS A 183 15.82 8.20 3.24
CA CYS A 183 14.57 7.47 3.41
C CYS A 183 13.41 8.30 2.84
N LEU A 184 12.76 7.78 1.81
CA LEU A 184 11.67 8.42 1.09
C LEU A 184 10.38 7.60 1.25
N CYS A 185 9.26 8.31 1.37
CA CYS A 185 7.93 7.74 1.43
C CYS A 185 7.09 8.34 0.31
N LEU A 186 6.80 7.56 -0.73
CA LEU A 186 5.87 7.97 -1.77
C LEU A 186 4.46 7.98 -1.19
N LEU A 187 3.79 9.13 -1.29
CA LEU A 187 2.39 9.26 -0.89
C LEU A 187 1.49 8.39 -1.77
N PRO A 188 0.27 8.03 -1.33
CA PRO A 188 -0.70 7.36 -2.19
C PRO A 188 -0.98 8.17 -3.47
N GLY A 189 -1.20 7.47 -4.58
CA GLY A 189 -1.44 8.04 -5.88
C GLY A 189 -0.43 7.61 -6.93
N ASP A 190 -0.53 8.29 -8.07
CA ASP A 190 0.26 8.07 -9.26
C ASP A 190 1.51 8.96 -9.23
N HIS A 191 2.67 8.34 -9.40
CA HIS A 191 3.97 9.02 -9.48
C HIS A 191 4.62 8.67 -10.80
N GLU A 192 5.09 9.67 -11.54
CA GLU A 192 5.90 9.43 -12.73
C GLU A 192 7.37 9.55 -12.38
N PHE A 193 8.16 8.63 -12.91
CA PHE A 193 9.61 8.70 -12.90
C PHE A 193 10.12 8.44 -14.31
N THR A 194 10.89 9.39 -14.83
CA THR A 194 11.44 9.32 -16.19
C THR A 194 12.37 8.12 -16.38
N GLY A 195 13.01 7.65 -15.31
CA GLY A 195 14.08 6.67 -15.40
C GLY A 195 15.40 7.33 -15.71
N ARG A 196 16.44 6.95 -14.99
CA ARG A 196 17.81 7.43 -15.20
C ARG A 196 18.80 6.57 -14.43
N LEU A 197 20.08 6.77 -14.71
CA LEU A 197 21.15 6.41 -13.79
C LEU A 197 21.06 7.26 -12.51
N ILE A 198 21.03 6.57 -11.38
CA ILE A 198 21.04 7.13 -10.03
C ILE A 198 22.32 6.61 -9.37
N GLU A 199 23.29 7.51 -9.15
CA GLU A 199 24.59 7.19 -8.57
C GLU A 199 24.93 8.22 -7.48
N PRO A 200 25.29 7.79 -6.24
CA PRO A 200 25.71 8.70 -5.21
C PRO A 200 27.09 9.27 -5.50
N LYS A 201 27.35 10.52 -5.10
CA LYS A 201 28.67 11.16 -5.25
C LYS A 201 29.75 10.57 -4.34
N HIS A 202 29.32 9.97 -3.22
CA HIS A 202 30.21 9.42 -2.20
C HIS A 202 29.86 7.96 -1.90
N GLU A 203 30.85 7.21 -1.42
CA GLU A 203 30.62 5.84 -0.97
C GLU A 203 29.79 5.80 0.33
N GLY A 204 29.10 4.68 0.56
CA GLY A 204 28.40 4.44 1.82
C GLY A 204 26.96 4.96 1.86
N VAL A 205 26.39 5.40 0.73
CA VAL A 205 25.02 5.92 0.68
C VAL A 205 23.99 4.79 0.69
N ASN A 206 22.97 4.94 1.55
CA ASN A 206 21.82 4.06 1.68
C ASN A 206 20.56 4.77 1.18
N LEU A 207 19.78 4.10 0.34
CA LEU A 207 18.51 4.60 -0.18
C LEU A 207 17.38 3.63 0.17
N CYS A 208 16.35 4.13 0.86
CA CYS A 208 15.11 3.41 1.13
C CYS A 208 13.94 4.18 0.53
N LEU A 209 13.18 3.55 -0.37
CA LEU A 209 11.95 4.08 -0.95
C LEU A 209 10.78 3.17 -0.60
N THR A 210 9.78 3.71 0.08
CA THR A 210 8.58 2.96 0.49
C THR A 210 7.33 3.65 -0.03
N GLY A 211 6.31 2.88 -0.45
CA GLY A 211 4.99 3.39 -0.77
C GLY A 211 3.91 2.98 0.25
N CYS A 212 2.65 3.10 -0.16
CA CYS A 212 1.46 2.72 0.60
C CYS A 212 0.77 1.47 -0.01
N GLY A 213 1.57 0.45 -0.34
CA GLY A 213 1.13 -0.77 -1.02
C GLY A 213 0.63 -0.49 -2.44
N ARG A 214 -0.43 -1.17 -2.87
CA ARG A 214 -1.08 -0.94 -4.19
C ARG A 214 -1.71 0.45 -4.33
N GLY A 215 -1.81 1.22 -3.24
CA GLY A 215 -2.25 2.62 -3.26
C GLY A 215 -1.20 3.59 -3.82
N THR A 216 0.06 3.16 -3.96
CA THR A 216 1.14 3.93 -4.59
C THR A 216 1.54 3.26 -5.90
N GLN A 217 1.47 3.98 -7.01
CA GLN A 217 1.87 3.49 -8.33
C GLN A 217 2.99 4.37 -8.89
N LEU A 218 4.15 3.76 -9.16
CA LEU A 218 5.29 4.40 -9.78
C LEU A 218 5.37 4.00 -11.25
N TYR A 219 5.17 4.95 -12.14
CA TYR A 219 5.30 4.75 -13.58
C TYR A 219 6.69 5.10 -14.06
N LEU A 220 7.37 4.11 -14.64
CA LEU A 220 8.63 4.32 -15.35
C LEU A 220 8.31 4.63 -16.80
N VAL A 221 8.71 5.81 -17.28
CA VAL A 221 8.21 6.35 -18.56
C VAL A 221 9.22 6.24 -19.70
N LYS A 222 10.53 6.50 -19.47
CA LYS A 222 11.52 6.53 -20.58
C LYS A 222 12.60 5.48 -20.44
N GLU A 223 13.23 5.41 -19.28
CA GLU A 223 14.33 4.49 -19.00
C GLU A 223 14.05 3.63 -17.76
N PRO A 224 14.78 2.52 -17.59
CA PRO A 224 14.81 1.83 -16.31
C PRO A 224 15.40 2.74 -15.21
N ALA A 225 14.95 2.56 -13.97
CA ALA A 225 15.64 3.14 -12.83
C ALA A 225 16.92 2.33 -12.54
N HIS A 226 18.07 2.91 -12.85
CA HIS A 226 19.37 2.27 -12.73
C HIS A 226 20.08 2.77 -11.46
N PHE A 227 20.03 1.97 -10.40
CA PHE A 227 20.74 2.24 -9.16
C PHE A 227 22.16 1.70 -9.24
N ARG A 228 23.15 2.57 -9.03
CA ARG A 228 24.57 2.22 -9.13
C ARG A 228 25.35 2.64 -7.91
N GLY A 229 26.19 1.76 -7.39
CA GLY A 229 27.21 2.11 -6.38
C GLY A 229 26.69 2.40 -4.96
N PHE A 230 25.43 2.07 -4.66
CA PHE A 230 24.86 2.25 -3.32
C PHE A 230 25.40 1.23 -2.32
N ALA A 231 25.55 1.64 -1.06
CA ALA A 231 25.79 0.70 0.03
C ALA A 231 24.54 -0.14 0.32
N SER A 232 23.35 0.48 0.27
CA SER A 232 22.09 -0.26 0.33
C SER A 232 21.01 0.41 -0.51
N VAL A 233 20.19 -0.42 -1.18
CA VAL A 233 18.94 0.02 -1.80
C VAL A 233 17.80 -0.85 -1.30
N CYS A 234 16.78 -0.22 -0.69
CA CYS A 234 15.56 -0.85 -0.23
C CYS A 234 14.36 -0.24 -0.95
N LEU A 235 13.59 -1.06 -1.66
CA LEU A 235 12.33 -0.64 -2.27
C LEU A 235 11.19 -1.49 -1.66
N SER A 236 10.12 -0.86 -1.19
CA SER A 236 9.01 -1.60 -0.59
C SER A 236 7.61 -1.02 -0.81
N ASP A 237 6.63 -1.92 -0.75
CA ASP A 237 5.21 -1.59 -0.61
C ASP A 237 4.68 -0.60 -1.67
N MET A 238 4.89 -0.91 -2.96
CA MET A 238 4.39 -0.09 -4.08
C MET A 238 4.18 -0.93 -5.34
N ALA A 239 3.34 -0.45 -6.26
CA ALA A 239 3.28 -0.96 -7.62
C ALA A 239 4.21 -0.16 -8.53
N VAL A 240 4.91 -0.83 -9.44
CA VAL A 240 5.82 -0.23 -10.43
C VAL A 240 5.39 -0.72 -11.79
N VAL A 241 5.20 0.22 -12.73
CA VAL A 241 4.64 -0.08 -14.05
C VAL A 241 5.48 0.62 -15.11
N THR A 242 5.96 -0.13 -16.10
CA THR A 242 6.61 0.47 -17.27
C THR A 242 5.57 0.99 -18.27
N ARG A 243 5.71 2.23 -18.74
CA ARG A 243 4.88 2.87 -19.78
C ARG A 243 5.76 3.49 -20.85
N GLU A 244 5.27 3.69 -22.07
CA GLU A 244 6.03 4.37 -23.15
C GLU A 244 7.37 3.71 -23.53
N SER A 245 7.49 2.40 -23.24
CA SER A 245 8.57 1.50 -23.68
C SER A 245 9.96 1.65 -23.04
N PRO A 246 10.13 1.81 -21.71
CA PRO A 246 11.41 1.52 -21.08
C PRO A 246 11.67 0.02 -21.18
N VAL A 247 12.89 -0.34 -21.61
CA VAL A 247 13.32 -1.73 -21.69
C VAL A 247 13.70 -2.20 -20.28
N GLY A 248 12.69 -2.57 -19.48
CA GLY A 248 12.84 -3.00 -18.10
C GLY A 248 12.47 -1.94 -17.05
N ALA A 249 12.37 -2.36 -15.79
CA ALA A 249 12.00 -1.50 -14.67
C ALA A 249 13.22 -1.09 -13.84
N PHE A 250 14.00 -2.06 -13.37
CA PHE A 250 15.10 -1.81 -12.44
C PHE A 250 16.41 -2.46 -12.87
N LEU A 251 17.50 -1.72 -12.75
CA LEU A 251 18.85 -2.26 -12.82
C LEU A 251 19.62 -1.86 -11.56
N PHE A 252 20.14 -2.85 -10.84
CA PHE A 252 21.04 -2.64 -9.72
C PHE A 252 22.46 -3.07 -10.10
N ASP A 253 23.40 -2.13 -10.14
CA ASP A 253 24.79 -2.38 -10.52
C ASP A 253 25.78 -1.91 -9.45
N ARG A 254 26.58 -2.83 -8.91
CA ARG A 254 27.53 -2.53 -7.82
C ARG A 254 26.84 -1.95 -6.57
N CYS A 255 25.57 -2.27 -6.35
CA CYS A 255 24.88 -2.00 -5.09
C CYS A 255 25.22 -3.12 -4.11
N ARG A 256 25.74 -2.79 -2.92
CA ARG A 256 26.20 -3.82 -1.98
C ARG A 256 25.03 -4.65 -1.43
N ASP A 257 24.03 -4.01 -0.83
CA ASP A 257 22.89 -4.72 -0.23
C ASP A 257 21.56 -4.27 -0.86
N ILE A 258 20.80 -5.19 -1.45
CA ILE A 258 19.54 -4.90 -2.15
C ILE A 258 18.39 -5.61 -1.42
N SER A 259 17.32 -4.88 -1.12
CA SER A 259 16.11 -5.41 -0.50
C SER A 259 14.86 -4.95 -1.26
N LEU A 260 14.12 -5.88 -1.84
CA LEU A 260 12.82 -5.61 -2.48
C LEU A 260 11.73 -6.35 -1.71
N LYS A 261 10.68 -5.64 -1.28
CA LYS A 261 9.63 -6.25 -0.43
C LYS A 261 8.23 -5.77 -0.76
N GLY A 262 7.29 -6.70 -0.90
CA GLY A 262 5.85 -6.36 -1.01
C GLY A 262 5.54 -5.47 -2.21
N MET A 263 6.29 -5.63 -3.31
CA MET A 263 6.12 -4.82 -4.52
C MET A 263 5.46 -5.63 -5.62
N ALA A 264 4.70 -4.94 -6.46
CA ALA A 264 4.24 -5.46 -7.72
C ALA A 264 4.97 -4.73 -8.85
N VAL A 265 5.66 -5.43 -9.73
CA VAL A 265 6.41 -4.85 -10.85
C VAL A 265 5.89 -5.46 -12.14
N TYR A 266 5.33 -4.61 -12.99
CA TYR A 266 4.72 -5.00 -14.24
C TYR A 266 5.41 -4.29 -15.40
N GLY A 267 5.79 -5.04 -16.43
CA GLY A 267 6.30 -4.39 -17.61
C GLY A 267 6.41 -5.21 -18.86
N VAL A 268 6.59 -4.50 -19.97
CA VAL A 268 6.86 -5.08 -21.27
C VAL A 268 8.37 -5.14 -21.46
N VAL A 269 8.89 -6.31 -21.78
CA VAL A 269 10.32 -6.58 -21.94
C VAL A 269 10.56 -7.09 -23.35
N ALA A 270 11.34 -6.35 -24.14
CA ALA A 270 11.70 -6.74 -25.50
C ALA A 270 12.92 -7.67 -25.51
N ASP A 271 14.11 -7.15 -25.14
CA ASP A 271 15.39 -7.87 -25.36
C ASP A 271 16.22 -8.11 -24.07
N ASP A 272 15.84 -7.53 -22.93
CA ASP A 272 16.61 -7.59 -21.69
C ASP A 272 15.82 -8.25 -20.54
N PHE A 273 15.48 -7.50 -19.49
CA PHE A 273 14.90 -7.99 -18.25
C PHE A 273 14.01 -6.94 -17.61
N LEU A 274 13.05 -7.36 -16.79
CA LEU A 274 12.24 -6.45 -15.97
C LEU A 274 13.04 -5.94 -14.77
N VAL A 275 13.68 -6.84 -14.01
CA VAL A 275 14.55 -6.51 -12.88
C VAL A 275 15.89 -7.20 -13.06
N GLY A 276 16.98 -6.43 -13.06
CA GLY A 276 18.34 -6.93 -13.25
C GLY A 276 19.24 -6.58 -12.09
N VAL A 277 20.07 -7.53 -11.67
CA VAL A 277 21.06 -7.33 -10.62
C VAL A 277 22.42 -7.83 -11.07
N ARG A 278 23.45 -7.02 -10.85
CA ARG A 278 24.85 -7.36 -11.11
C ARG A 278 25.79 -6.79 -10.05
N ASN A 279 26.83 -7.54 -9.73
CA ASN A 279 27.88 -7.14 -8.81
C ASN A 279 27.39 -6.71 -7.42
N ALA A 280 26.36 -7.37 -6.87
CA ALA A 280 25.89 -7.12 -5.51
C ALA A 280 26.61 -8.00 -4.48
N ARG A 281 26.47 -7.70 -3.19
CA ARG A 281 26.90 -8.57 -2.10
C ARG A 281 25.74 -9.39 -1.55
N THR A 282 24.62 -8.76 -1.24
CA THR A 282 23.41 -9.44 -0.76
C THR A 282 22.17 -8.94 -1.51
N VAL A 283 21.25 -9.86 -1.79
CA VAL A 283 19.99 -9.57 -2.47
C VAL A 283 18.88 -10.33 -1.77
N THR A 284 17.90 -9.61 -1.24
CA THR A 284 16.70 -10.17 -0.63
C THR A 284 15.47 -9.69 -1.40
N MET A 285 14.66 -10.62 -1.86
CA MET A 285 13.38 -10.38 -2.53
C MET A 285 12.30 -11.14 -1.78
N HIS A 286 11.26 -10.45 -1.33
CA HIS A 286 10.22 -11.09 -0.53
C HIS A 286 8.82 -10.58 -0.85
N GLY A 287 7.87 -11.48 -1.10
CA GLY A 287 6.49 -11.08 -1.36
C GLY A 287 6.37 -10.20 -2.61
N LEU A 288 7.13 -10.52 -3.67
CA LEU A 288 7.10 -9.78 -4.92
C LEU A 288 6.12 -10.40 -5.91
N GLU A 289 5.46 -9.57 -6.70
CA GLU A 289 4.74 -9.96 -7.89
C GLU A 289 5.46 -9.37 -9.10
N LEU A 290 6.08 -10.21 -9.93
CA LEU A 290 6.81 -9.79 -11.13
C LEU A 290 6.10 -10.32 -12.37
N GLU A 291 5.67 -9.44 -13.26
CA GLU A 291 5.07 -9.82 -14.54
C GLU A 291 5.87 -9.21 -15.70
N ALA A 292 6.59 -10.06 -16.43
CA ALA A 292 7.37 -9.66 -17.59
C ALA A 292 6.70 -10.17 -18.86
N SER A 293 5.92 -9.29 -19.49
CA SER A 293 5.28 -9.57 -20.78
C SER A 293 6.26 -9.30 -21.91
N GLY A 294 6.49 -10.28 -22.78
CA GLY A 294 7.21 -10.06 -24.04
C GLY A 294 6.36 -9.25 -25.02
N SER A 295 7.01 -8.64 -26.01
CA SER A 295 6.31 -7.93 -27.10
C SER A 295 5.30 -8.81 -27.83
N ASN A 296 5.56 -10.12 -27.88
CA ASN A 296 4.76 -11.07 -28.64
C ASN A 296 3.80 -11.89 -27.74
N SER A 297 3.81 -11.65 -26.42
CA SER A 297 3.06 -12.49 -25.47
C SER A 297 1.56 -12.51 -25.72
N LEU A 298 1.00 -11.43 -26.26
CA LEU A 298 -0.43 -11.32 -26.55
C LEU A 298 -0.78 -11.39 -28.05
N GLU A 299 0.19 -11.68 -28.93
CA GLU A 299 -0.08 -11.78 -30.36
C GLU A 299 -1.12 -12.86 -30.70
N VAL A 300 -1.01 -14.01 -30.05
CA VAL A 300 -1.90 -15.16 -30.24
C VAL A 300 -3.34 -14.82 -29.87
N PRO A 301 -3.65 -14.37 -28.64
CA PRO A 301 -5.01 -13.96 -28.30
C PRO A 301 -5.50 -12.79 -29.16
N ALA A 302 -4.67 -11.80 -29.49
CA ALA A 302 -5.07 -10.71 -30.39
C ALA A 302 -5.52 -11.24 -31.77
N LYS A 303 -4.73 -12.13 -32.39
CA LYS A 303 -5.08 -12.77 -33.68
C LYS A 303 -6.35 -13.62 -33.57
N LEU A 304 -6.53 -14.36 -32.47
CA LEU A 304 -7.74 -15.15 -32.25
C LEU A 304 -8.98 -14.25 -32.11
N PHE A 305 -8.84 -13.10 -31.47
CA PHE A 305 -9.93 -12.19 -31.14
C PHE A 305 -10.22 -11.08 -32.16
N ASP A 306 -9.53 -11.04 -33.30
CA ASP A 306 -9.86 -10.21 -34.47
C ASP A 306 -11.19 -10.63 -35.17
N LEU A 307 -12.16 -11.13 -34.41
CA LEU A 307 -13.56 -11.33 -34.78
C LEU A 307 -14.46 -10.31 -34.07
N ASN A 308 -13.94 -9.65 -33.04
CA ASN A 308 -14.66 -8.68 -32.22
C ASN A 308 -13.68 -7.58 -31.79
N ASN A 309 -13.97 -6.33 -32.18
CA ASN A 309 -13.07 -5.21 -31.93
C ASN A 309 -12.78 -4.99 -30.44
N ALA A 310 -13.76 -5.14 -29.56
CA ALA A 310 -13.56 -4.93 -28.13
C ALA A 310 -12.60 -5.96 -27.52
N LEU A 311 -12.70 -7.23 -27.93
CA LEU A 311 -11.74 -8.26 -27.54
C LEU A 311 -10.39 -8.03 -28.20
N PHE A 312 -10.33 -7.74 -29.49
CA PHE A 312 -9.08 -7.45 -30.19
C PHE A 312 -8.28 -6.32 -29.51
N ASP A 313 -8.93 -5.18 -29.26
CA ASP A 313 -8.32 -4.01 -28.62
C ASP A 313 -7.80 -4.32 -27.21
N LEU A 314 -8.47 -5.21 -26.47
CA LEU A 314 -8.06 -5.61 -25.12
C LEU A 314 -6.72 -6.35 -25.11
N TYR A 315 -6.43 -7.17 -26.13
CA TYR A 315 -5.20 -7.98 -26.22
C TYR A 315 -4.12 -7.41 -27.13
N GLN A 316 -4.41 -6.31 -27.84
CA GLN A 316 -3.41 -5.57 -28.64
C GLN A 316 -2.32 -4.92 -27.78
N VAL A 317 -2.63 -4.62 -26.51
CA VAL A 317 -1.74 -3.90 -25.60
C VAL A 317 -1.22 -4.85 -24.51
N ALA A 318 0.09 -5.09 -24.49
CA ALA A 318 0.73 -5.97 -23.49
C ALA A 318 0.72 -5.41 -22.06
N ASP A 319 0.53 -4.10 -21.88
CA ASP A 319 0.46 -3.41 -20.59
C ASP A 319 -0.64 -4.00 -19.69
N ARG A 320 -0.23 -4.54 -18.54
CA ARG A 320 -1.13 -5.11 -17.53
C ARG A 320 -2.16 -4.12 -17.01
N THR A 321 -1.75 -2.88 -16.76
CA THR A 321 -2.64 -1.83 -16.24
C THR A 321 -3.65 -1.35 -17.26
N PHE A 322 -3.33 -1.46 -18.56
CA PHE A 322 -4.31 -1.25 -19.61
C PHE A 322 -5.38 -2.34 -19.55
N PHE A 323 -4.95 -3.60 -19.47
CA PHE A 323 -5.86 -4.74 -19.39
C PHE A 323 -6.77 -4.64 -18.16
N ASP A 324 -6.22 -4.47 -16.96
CA ASP A 324 -7.00 -4.45 -15.72
C ASP A 324 -8.04 -3.30 -15.69
N ARG A 325 -7.75 -2.16 -16.31
CA ARG A 325 -8.69 -1.04 -16.41
C ARG A 325 -9.81 -1.27 -17.43
N LYS A 326 -9.59 -2.11 -18.45
CA LYS A 326 -10.50 -2.29 -19.58
C LYS A 326 -11.25 -3.61 -19.56
N ALA A 327 -10.71 -4.63 -18.89
CA ALA A 327 -11.25 -5.99 -18.88
C ALA A 327 -12.71 -6.04 -18.45
N ALA A 328 -13.07 -5.41 -17.33
CA ALA A 328 -14.46 -5.35 -16.85
C ALA A 328 -15.43 -4.71 -17.86
N VAL A 329 -15.01 -3.63 -18.54
CA VAL A 329 -15.83 -2.93 -19.55
C VAL A 329 -16.03 -3.82 -20.79
N VAL A 330 -14.95 -4.43 -21.29
CA VAL A 330 -15.02 -5.34 -22.44
C VAL A 330 -15.84 -6.59 -22.10
N ALA A 331 -15.67 -7.14 -20.90
CA ALA A 331 -16.42 -8.28 -20.42
C ALA A 331 -17.92 -7.99 -20.37
N GLN A 332 -18.32 -6.81 -19.89
CA GLN A 332 -19.71 -6.35 -19.92
C GLN A 332 -20.25 -6.28 -21.35
N VAL A 333 -19.52 -5.63 -22.27
CA VAL A 333 -19.92 -5.49 -23.68
C VAL A 333 -20.14 -6.85 -24.32
N VAL A 334 -19.24 -7.81 -24.11
CA VAL A 334 -19.35 -9.16 -24.69
C VAL A 334 -20.47 -9.97 -24.02
N ALA A 335 -20.67 -9.81 -22.71
CA ALA A 335 -21.75 -10.48 -21.97
C ALA A 335 -23.13 -10.01 -22.44
N ASP A 336 -23.29 -8.71 -22.74
CA ASP A 336 -24.55 -8.07 -23.16
C ASP A 336 -24.91 -8.34 -24.63
N LEU A 337 -24.00 -8.90 -25.43
CA LEU A 337 -24.32 -9.29 -26.80
C LEU A 337 -25.53 -10.23 -26.84
N PRO A 338 -26.42 -10.09 -27.85
CA PRO A 338 -27.48 -11.07 -28.08
C PRO A 338 -26.95 -12.50 -28.10
N GLN A 339 -27.74 -13.46 -27.60
CA GLN A 339 -27.31 -14.87 -27.51
C GLN A 339 -26.83 -15.42 -28.86
N GLN A 340 -27.47 -15.02 -29.96
CA GLN A 340 -27.07 -15.42 -31.31
C GLN A 340 -25.67 -14.91 -31.66
N ASP A 341 -25.36 -13.65 -31.35
CA ASP A 341 -24.06 -13.04 -31.64
C ASP A 341 -22.95 -13.66 -30.78
N ARG A 342 -23.23 -13.96 -29.51
CA ARG A 342 -22.28 -14.72 -28.66
C ARG A 342 -22.00 -16.12 -29.20
N ARG A 343 -23.02 -16.80 -29.74
CA ARG A 343 -22.85 -18.12 -30.37
C ARG A 343 -22.01 -18.04 -31.64
N THR A 344 -22.26 -17.04 -32.50
CA THR A 344 -21.43 -16.80 -33.69
C THR A 344 -19.98 -16.50 -33.31
N LEU A 345 -19.75 -15.68 -32.28
CA LEU A 345 -18.41 -15.42 -31.75
C LEU A 345 -17.75 -16.70 -31.23
N ALA A 346 -18.47 -17.52 -30.47
CA ALA A 346 -17.98 -18.80 -29.95
C ALA A 346 -17.62 -19.80 -31.06
N GLU A 347 -18.41 -19.86 -32.12
CA GLU A 347 -18.12 -20.69 -33.31
C GLU A 347 -16.87 -20.20 -34.04
N GLY A 348 -16.74 -18.88 -34.23
CA GLY A 348 -15.56 -18.28 -34.85
C GLY A 348 -14.28 -18.54 -34.05
N ILE A 349 -14.30 -18.31 -32.73
CA ILE A 349 -13.17 -18.59 -31.83
C ILE A 349 -12.83 -20.08 -31.87
N SER A 350 -13.82 -20.97 -31.72
CA SER A 350 -13.58 -22.41 -31.76
C SER A 350 -12.99 -22.87 -33.10
N GLY A 351 -13.41 -22.27 -34.22
CA GLY A 351 -12.86 -22.54 -35.54
C GLY A 351 -11.39 -22.14 -35.64
N ARG A 352 -11.04 -20.93 -35.19
CA ARG A 352 -9.65 -20.43 -35.18
C ARG A 352 -8.74 -21.24 -34.25
N VAL A 353 -9.20 -21.61 -33.05
CA VAL A 353 -8.43 -22.44 -32.10
C VAL A 353 -8.10 -23.83 -32.66
N ARG A 354 -9.01 -24.45 -33.44
CA ARG A 354 -8.80 -25.78 -34.04
C ARG A 354 -7.70 -25.80 -35.10
N VAL A 355 -7.56 -24.73 -35.87
CA VAL A 355 -6.56 -24.65 -36.95
C VAL A 355 -5.23 -24.06 -36.47
N MET A 356 -5.16 -23.60 -35.22
CA MET A 356 -3.95 -23.03 -34.65
C MET A 356 -3.09 -24.12 -34.03
N GLU A 357 -2.04 -24.51 -34.74
CA GLU A 357 -1.13 -25.58 -34.31
C GLU A 357 -0.29 -25.16 -33.10
N THR A 358 0.02 -23.87 -32.96
CA THR A 358 0.98 -23.32 -31.99
C THR A 358 0.49 -23.24 -30.53
N LEU A 359 -0.78 -23.48 -30.25
CA LEU A 359 -1.32 -23.33 -28.89
C LEU A 359 -0.87 -24.47 -27.96
N SER A 360 -0.48 -24.12 -26.74
CA SER A 360 -0.34 -25.09 -25.66
C SER A 360 -1.70 -25.66 -25.23
N ASP A 361 -1.68 -26.80 -24.54
CA ASP A 361 -2.92 -27.41 -24.00
C ASP A 361 -3.64 -26.48 -23.03
N ARG A 362 -2.91 -25.68 -22.25
CA ARG A 362 -3.47 -24.71 -21.30
C ARG A 362 -4.10 -23.52 -21.99
N GLU A 363 -3.44 -22.96 -22.99
CA GLU A 363 -4.04 -21.92 -23.82
C GLU A 363 -5.32 -22.44 -24.47
N ARG A 364 -5.28 -23.62 -25.11
CA ARG A 364 -6.47 -24.26 -25.71
C ARG A 364 -7.59 -24.40 -24.69
N GLN A 365 -7.29 -24.88 -23.48
CA GLN A 365 -8.27 -25.04 -22.42
C GLN A 365 -8.90 -23.71 -21.99
N SER A 366 -8.11 -22.62 -21.89
CA SER A 366 -8.64 -21.29 -21.58
C SER A 366 -9.63 -20.79 -22.64
N TYR A 367 -9.38 -21.05 -23.93
CA TYR A 367 -10.32 -20.72 -25.00
C TYR A 367 -11.55 -21.63 -25.02
N VAL A 368 -11.41 -22.91 -24.66
CA VAL A 368 -12.54 -23.84 -24.52
C VAL A 368 -13.50 -23.35 -23.43
N GLU A 369 -12.98 -22.87 -22.31
CA GLU A 369 -13.79 -22.26 -21.24
C GLU A 369 -14.53 -21.01 -21.71
N LEU A 370 -13.87 -20.13 -22.47
CA LEU A 370 -14.52 -18.97 -23.10
C LEU A 370 -15.65 -19.38 -24.04
N VAL A 371 -15.40 -20.35 -24.92
CA VAL A 371 -16.40 -20.86 -25.87
C VAL A 371 -17.59 -21.47 -25.13
N ALA A 372 -17.35 -22.19 -24.04
CA ALA A 372 -18.41 -22.75 -23.21
C ALA A 372 -19.26 -21.65 -22.56
N LEU A 373 -18.60 -20.61 -22.02
CA LEU A 373 -19.27 -19.48 -21.38
C LEU A 373 -20.13 -18.69 -22.39
N LEU A 374 -19.61 -18.37 -23.57
CA LEU A 374 -20.33 -17.63 -24.61
C LEU A 374 -21.61 -18.34 -25.09
N ARG A 375 -21.66 -19.69 -25.01
CA ARG A 375 -22.82 -20.49 -25.43
C ARG A 375 -23.97 -20.51 -24.43
N GLN A 376 -23.74 -20.03 -23.20
CA GLN A 376 -24.76 -19.98 -22.17
C GLN A 376 -25.89 -18.97 -22.52
N THR A 377 -27.07 -19.22 -21.96
CA THR A 377 -28.25 -18.36 -22.16
C THR A 377 -28.04 -16.96 -21.58
N SER A 378 -27.38 -16.89 -20.43
CA SER A 378 -26.97 -15.66 -19.76
C SER A 378 -25.53 -15.82 -19.31
N VAL A 379 -24.75 -14.74 -19.35
CA VAL A 379 -23.36 -14.74 -18.92
C VAL A 379 -23.16 -13.60 -17.94
N ALA A 380 -22.58 -13.90 -16.78
CA ALA A 380 -22.23 -12.86 -15.82
C ALA A 380 -20.97 -12.10 -16.30
N PRO A 381 -20.97 -10.75 -16.31
CA PRO A 381 -19.79 -9.97 -16.69
C PRO A 381 -18.52 -10.32 -15.91
N ALA A 382 -18.65 -10.61 -14.61
CA ALA A 382 -17.52 -11.02 -13.77
C ALA A 382 -16.93 -12.39 -14.17
N GLU A 383 -17.76 -13.35 -14.60
CA GLU A 383 -17.27 -14.64 -15.12
C GLU A 383 -16.55 -14.45 -16.45
N MET A 384 -17.09 -13.58 -17.32
CA MET A 384 -16.44 -13.21 -18.58
C MET A 384 -15.09 -12.56 -18.34
N GLU A 385 -15.02 -11.59 -17.43
CA GLU A 385 -13.76 -10.94 -17.04
C GLU A 385 -12.73 -11.95 -16.52
N GLY A 386 -13.15 -12.87 -15.66
CA GLY A 386 -12.27 -13.92 -15.13
C GLY A 386 -11.68 -14.81 -16.23
N VAL A 387 -12.49 -15.23 -17.21
CA VAL A 387 -12.01 -16.05 -18.33
C VAL A 387 -11.09 -15.26 -19.25
N LEU A 388 -11.36 -13.97 -19.51
CA LEU A 388 -10.45 -13.10 -20.25
C LEU A 388 -9.11 -12.93 -19.52
N GLY A 389 -9.14 -12.68 -18.21
CA GLY A 389 -7.94 -12.61 -17.39
C GLY A 389 -7.11 -13.90 -17.45
N LYS A 390 -7.77 -15.06 -17.42
CA LYS A 390 -7.12 -16.38 -17.56
C LYS A 390 -6.44 -16.55 -18.91
N ILE A 391 -7.09 -16.18 -20.02
CA ILE A 391 -6.49 -16.26 -21.36
C ILE A 391 -5.22 -15.39 -21.43
N ARG A 392 -5.27 -14.17 -20.89
CA ARG A 392 -4.08 -13.30 -20.82
C ARG A 392 -2.95 -13.95 -20.03
N LEU A 393 -3.28 -14.49 -18.85
CA LEU A 393 -2.29 -15.13 -17.97
C LEU A 393 -1.59 -16.29 -18.68
N GLU A 394 -2.33 -17.19 -19.31
CA GLU A 394 -1.75 -18.34 -20.03
C GLU A 394 -0.94 -17.88 -21.25
N ALA A 395 -1.38 -16.84 -21.97
CA ALA A 395 -0.62 -16.31 -23.10
C ALA A 395 0.76 -15.74 -22.69
N VAL A 396 0.82 -14.99 -21.57
CA VAL A 396 2.10 -14.49 -21.02
C VAL A 396 2.95 -15.63 -20.46
N ARG A 397 2.33 -16.63 -19.83
CA ARG A 397 3.02 -17.82 -19.33
C ARG A 397 3.70 -18.61 -20.46
N GLU A 398 3.06 -18.75 -21.61
CA GLU A 398 3.57 -19.52 -22.74
C GLU A 398 4.66 -18.80 -23.53
N ASN A 399 4.60 -17.47 -23.55
CA ASN A 399 5.59 -16.60 -24.20
C ASN A 399 6.19 -15.61 -23.19
N PRO A 400 6.91 -16.09 -22.15
CA PRO A 400 7.39 -15.24 -21.08
C PRO A 400 8.63 -14.46 -21.51
N ALA A 401 8.76 -13.22 -21.02
CA ALA A 401 10.02 -12.49 -21.06
C ALA A 401 10.81 -12.67 -19.76
N VAL A 402 12.03 -12.13 -19.70
CA VAL A 402 12.86 -12.22 -18.51
C VAL A 402 12.34 -11.27 -17.43
N ALA A 403 11.83 -11.84 -16.34
CA ALA A 403 11.39 -11.06 -15.18
C ALA A 403 12.54 -10.71 -14.24
N LEU A 404 13.46 -11.65 -14.03
CA LEU A 404 14.59 -11.46 -13.13
C LEU A 404 15.89 -11.91 -13.80
N GLY A 405 16.80 -10.96 -14.00
CA GLY A 405 18.15 -11.19 -14.49
C GLY A 405 19.17 -11.20 -13.35
N ILE A 406 19.90 -12.29 -13.20
CA ILE A 406 20.99 -12.44 -12.22
C ILE A 406 22.30 -12.57 -12.99
N ALA A 407 23.08 -11.50 -13.05
CA ALA A 407 24.25 -11.46 -13.94
C ALA A 407 25.38 -12.40 -13.49
N ASP A 408 25.53 -12.63 -12.19
CA ASP A 408 26.69 -13.32 -11.62
C ASP A 408 26.39 -14.01 -10.28
N ALA A 409 27.33 -14.85 -9.88
CA ALA A 409 27.25 -15.69 -8.69
C ALA A 409 28.00 -15.11 -7.47
N ARG A 410 28.22 -13.79 -7.41
CA ARG A 410 29.03 -13.16 -6.36
C ARG A 410 28.20 -12.69 -5.16
N SER A 411 26.89 -12.67 -5.30
CA SER A 411 25.96 -12.19 -4.27
C SER A 411 25.30 -13.35 -3.53
N ASP A 412 24.99 -13.19 -2.25
CA ASP A 412 24.06 -14.07 -1.55
C ASP A 412 22.62 -13.67 -1.90
N TRP A 413 21.83 -14.62 -2.40
CA TRP A 413 20.46 -14.42 -2.84
C TRP A 413 19.46 -15.13 -1.94
N ASN A 414 18.41 -14.40 -1.55
CA ASN A 414 17.23 -14.96 -0.89
C ASN A 414 15.96 -14.45 -1.57
N ILE A 415 15.21 -15.34 -2.21
CA ILE A 415 13.94 -15.07 -2.87
C ILE A 415 12.87 -15.86 -2.13
N GLY A 416 11.95 -15.16 -1.46
CA GLY A 416 10.90 -15.76 -0.63
C GLY A 416 9.51 -15.31 -1.06
N ASP A 417 8.55 -16.24 -1.13
CA ASP A 417 7.13 -15.94 -1.30
C ASP A 417 6.82 -15.00 -2.49
N CYS A 418 7.52 -15.19 -3.61
CA CYS A 418 7.35 -14.36 -4.82
C CYS A 418 6.50 -15.08 -5.88
N ASP A 419 5.66 -14.33 -6.60
CA ASP A 419 4.99 -14.78 -7.82
C ASP A 419 5.65 -14.11 -9.03
N ILE A 420 6.28 -14.91 -9.89
CA ILE A 420 7.10 -14.45 -11.02
C ILE A 420 6.54 -15.04 -12.30
N LEU A 421 5.66 -14.29 -12.95
CA LEU A 421 5.21 -14.58 -14.31
C LEU A 421 6.25 -14.09 -15.31
N GLY A 422 7.29 -14.90 -15.49
CA GLY A 422 8.41 -14.64 -16.39
C GLY A 422 9.59 -15.57 -16.12
N ILE A 423 10.67 -15.37 -16.88
CA ILE A 423 11.90 -16.16 -16.75
C ILE A 423 12.81 -15.56 -15.68
N VAL A 424 13.32 -16.41 -14.78
CA VAL A 424 14.47 -16.09 -13.92
C VAL A 424 15.73 -16.60 -14.62
N THR A 425 16.59 -15.70 -15.09
CA THR A 425 17.84 -16.09 -15.78
C THR A 425 19.04 -15.98 -14.84
N LEU A 426 19.84 -17.04 -14.83
CA LEU A 426 21.04 -17.20 -14.01
C LEU A 426 22.30 -16.93 -14.83
N TYR A 427 23.23 -16.21 -14.23
CA TYR A 427 24.59 -15.91 -14.75
C TYR A 427 24.58 -15.10 -16.06
N GLY A 428 23.63 -14.18 -16.20
CA GLY A 428 23.50 -13.29 -17.35
C GLY A 428 22.09 -12.73 -17.43
N PHE A 429 21.81 -11.97 -18.48
CA PHE A 429 20.52 -11.30 -18.68
C PHE A 429 19.74 -11.82 -19.89
N GLN A 430 20.42 -12.50 -20.82
CA GLN A 430 19.82 -13.07 -22.01
C GLN A 430 19.56 -14.56 -21.80
N THR A 431 18.33 -14.99 -22.03
CA THR A 431 17.98 -16.42 -22.03
C THR A 431 18.57 -17.13 -23.25
N ALA A 432 19.03 -18.36 -23.02
CA ALA A 432 19.52 -19.27 -24.05
C ALA A 432 18.41 -20.13 -24.68
N GLY A 433 17.18 -20.05 -24.15
CA GLY A 433 16.13 -21.04 -24.40
C GLY A 433 16.49 -22.44 -23.87
N PRO A 434 15.66 -23.46 -24.11
CA PRO A 434 15.89 -24.83 -23.68
C PRO A 434 17.25 -25.40 -24.11
N LEU A 435 17.94 -26.13 -23.21
CA LEU A 435 19.17 -26.83 -23.58
C LEU A 435 18.88 -27.92 -24.64
N PRO A 436 19.58 -27.92 -25.80
CA PRO A 436 19.39 -28.94 -26.82
C PRO A 436 19.64 -30.36 -26.30
N ALA A 437 18.89 -31.34 -26.80
CA ALA A 437 18.99 -32.73 -26.35
C ALA A 437 20.41 -33.30 -26.55
N ASP A 438 21.04 -33.03 -27.69
CA ASP A 438 22.40 -33.51 -27.99
C ASP A 438 23.45 -32.88 -27.07
N LEU A 439 23.32 -31.57 -26.79
CA LEU A 439 24.19 -30.87 -25.84
C LEU A 439 24.09 -31.52 -24.47
N THR A 440 22.85 -31.76 -24.03
CA THR A 440 22.54 -32.35 -22.73
C THR A 440 23.14 -33.75 -22.59
N LYS A 441 22.96 -34.61 -23.61
CA LYS A 441 23.49 -35.98 -23.65
C LYS A 441 25.02 -36.03 -23.67
N ASN A 442 25.65 -35.19 -24.48
CA ASN A 442 27.11 -35.12 -24.58
C ASN A 442 27.73 -34.61 -23.28
N LEU A 443 27.11 -33.60 -22.64
CA LEU A 443 27.53 -33.10 -21.35
C LEU A 443 27.43 -34.18 -20.27
N GLU A 444 26.30 -34.90 -20.22
CA GLU A 444 26.10 -36.01 -19.27
C GLU A 444 27.20 -37.07 -19.39
N HIS A 445 27.55 -37.45 -20.61
CA HIS A 445 28.63 -38.41 -20.86
C HIS A 445 29.98 -37.92 -20.31
N LEU A 446 30.39 -36.69 -20.65
CA LEU A 446 31.68 -36.14 -20.19
C LEU A 446 31.74 -35.94 -18.67
N VAL A 447 30.62 -35.56 -18.04
CA VAL A 447 30.52 -35.42 -16.58
C VAL A 447 30.67 -36.78 -15.90
N LYS A 448 30.02 -37.83 -16.42
CA LYS A 448 30.14 -39.21 -15.90
C LYS A 448 31.54 -39.79 -16.06
N GLU A 449 32.27 -39.40 -17.10
CA GLU A 449 33.68 -39.75 -17.29
C GLU A 449 34.65 -38.95 -16.41
N GLY A 450 34.17 -37.98 -15.63
CA GLY A 450 35.00 -37.12 -14.78
C GLY A 450 35.83 -36.10 -15.55
N ARG A 451 35.46 -35.81 -16.82
CA ARG A 451 36.18 -34.87 -17.71
C ARG A 451 35.72 -33.42 -17.55
N VAL A 452 34.63 -33.21 -16.82
CA VAL A 452 34.07 -31.90 -16.49
C VAL A 452 34.19 -31.66 -15.00
N SER A 453 34.73 -30.51 -14.61
CA SER A 453 34.73 -30.04 -13.23
C SER A 453 33.88 -28.77 -13.08
N PHE A 454 33.40 -28.54 -11.87
CA PHE A 454 32.54 -27.40 -11.54
C PHE A 454 33.23 -26.52 -10.51
N GLY A 455 33.25 -25.21 -10.74
CA GLY A 455 33.88 -24.23 -9.86
C GLY A 455 32.86 -23.21 -9.33
N GLY A 456 32.75 -23.09 -8.01
CA GLY A 456 31.93 -22.07 -7.35
C GLY A 456 32.68 -20.78 -7.02
N LEU A 457 31.96 -19.67 -6.85
CA LEU A 457 32.52 -18.38 -6.39
C LEU A 457 32.27 -18.09 -4.90
N GLY A 458 31.47 -18.89 -4.20
CA GLY A 458 31.38 -18.86 -2.74
C GLY A 458 30.01 -18.51 -2.15
N THR A 459 29.05 -18.01 -2.92
CA THR A 459 27.76 -17.55 -2.35
C THR A 459 26.61 -18.53 -2.52
N THR A 460 25.52 -18.25 -1.79
CA THR A 460 24.31 -19.09 -1.77
C THR A 460 23.19 -18.46 -2.58
N PHE A 461 22.47 -19.28 -3.33
CA PHE A 461 21.19 -18.93 -3.94
C PHE A 461 20.06 -19.66 -3.23
N ARG A 462 19.12 -18.93 -2.64
CA ARG A 462 17.93 -19.49 -1.99
C ARG A 462 16.68 -18.99 -2.68
N ALA A 463 15.81 -19.91 -3.07
CA ALA A 463 14.46 -19.60 -3.54
C ALA A 463 13.46 -20.52 -2.82
N THR A 464 12.52 -19.92 -2.08
CA THR A 464 11.54 -20.65 -1.26
C THR A 464 10.12 -20.09 -1.40
N GLY A 465 9.11 -20.97 -1.49
CA GLY A 465 7.71 -20.55 -1.51
C GLY A 465 7.32 -19.74 -2.75
N CYS A 466 8.10 -19.83 -3.83
CA CYS A 466 7.90 -19.01 -5.02
C CYS A 466 7.12 -19.75 -6.11
N ARG A 467 6.24 -19.04 -6.80
CA ARG A 467 5.65 -19.47 -8.08
C ARG A 467 6.41 -18.79 -9.19
N LEU A 468 6.97 -19.54 -10.15
CA LEU A 468 7.75 -18.95 -11.24
C LEU A 468 7.52 -19.68 -12.57
N THR A 469 7.48 -18.90 -13.66
CA THR A 469 7.23 -19.49 -14.98
C THR A 469 8.31 -20.49 -15.36
N ARG A 470 9.57 -20.03 -15.38
CA ARG A 470 10.73 -20.87 -15.68
C ARG A 470 12.00 -20.29 -15.06
N MET A 471 12.95 -21.15 -14.74
CA MET A 471 14.33 -20.77 -14.42
C MET A 471 15.26 -21.22 -15.55
N ASP A 472 16.08 -20.32 -16.07
CA ASP A 472 17.01 -20.58 -17.18
C ASP A 472 18.44 -20.21 -16.80
N VAL A 473 19.42 -20.84 -17.46
CA VAL A 473 20.76 -20.28 -17.52
C VAL A 473 20.89 -19.34 -18.71
N SER A 474 21.81 -18.39 -18.60
CA SER A 474 22.05 -17.43 -19.68
C SER A 474 22.75 -18.06 -20.89
N THR A 475 22.73 -17.33 -22.01
CA THR A 475 23.56 -17.61 -23.20
C THR A 475 25.04 -17.77 -22.88
N VAL A 476 25.55 -17.11 -21.84
CA VAL A 476 26.94 -17.23 -21.39
C VAL A 476 27.24 -18.63 -20.88
N ILE A 477 26.34 -19.22 -20.07
CA ILE A 477 26.52 -20.58 -19.57
C ILE A 477 26.34 -21.60 -20.68
N GLN A 478 25.32 -21.45 -21.53
CA GLN A 478 25.12 -22.38 -22.65
C GLN A 478 26.33 -22.42 -23.58
N LYS A 479 26.93 -21.26 -23.88
CA LYS A 479 28.17 -21.18 -24.66
C LYS A 479 29.34 -21.89 -23.96
N ARG A 480 29.51 -21.69 -22.64
CA ARG A 480 30.54 -22.40 -21.87
C ARG A 480 30.33 -23.92 -21.89
N LEU A 481 29.09 -24.39 -21.79
CA LEU A 481 28.76 -25.81 -21.89
C LEU A 481 29.10 -26.36 -23.28
N ALA A 482 28.77 -25.62 -24.35
CA ALA A 482 29.14 -25.99 -25.72
C ALA A 482 30.67 -26.07 -25.90
N ASP A 483 31.42 -25.08 -25.40
CA ASP A 483 32.88 -25.06 -25.46
C ASP A 483 33.51 -26.25 -24.72
N ILE A 484 32.95 -26.64 -23.57
CA ILE A 484 33.40 -27.82 -22.80
C ILE A 484 33.18 -29.10 -23.59
N ILE A 485 32.05 -29.23 -24.29
CA ILE A 485 31.74 -30.39 -25.12
C ILE A 485 32.68 -30.46 -26.32
N GLU A 486 32.91 -29.34 -27.01
CA GLU A 486 33.81 -29.27 -28.17
C GLU A 486 35.24 -29.65 -27.77
N LYS A 487 35.72 -29.16 -26.63
CA LYS A 487 37.06 -29.48 -26.08
C LYS A 487 37.13 -30.85 -25.42
N GLN A 488 36.01 -31.56 -25.33
CA GLN A 488 35.88 -32.86 -24.68
C GLN A 488 36.36 -32.83 -23.22
N GLY A 489 35.96 -31.80 -22.48
CA GLY A 489 36.29 -31.61 -21.07
C GLY A 489 36.66 -30.17 -20.73
N GLY A 490 36.72 -29.88 -19.43
CA GLY A 490 37.04 -28.56 -18.91
C GLY A 490 36.38 -28.24 -17.58
N THR A 491 36.40 -26.97 -17.21
CA THR A 491 35.77 -26.48 -16.00
C THR A 491 34.64 -25.54 -16.35
N LEU A 492 33.48 -25.70 -15.71
CA LEU A 492 32.43 -24.68 -15.67
C LEU A 492 32.63 -23.82 -14.43
N PRO A 493 33.21 -22.62 -14.55
CA PRO A 493 33.55 -21.79 -13.41
C PRO A 493 32.39 -20.86 -13.05
N ALA A 494 32.56 -20.17 -11.93
CA ALA A 494 31.73 -19.05 -11.52
C ALA A 494 30.25 -19.38 -11.26
N LEU A 495 29.99 -20.58 -10.75
CA LEU A 495 28.67 -20.98 -10.27
C LEU A 495 28.42 -20.49 -8.85
N PHE A 496 27.15 -20.41 -8.48
CA PHE A 496 26.76 -20.33 -7.08
C PHE A 496 27.23 -21.61 -6.37
N SER A 497 27.80 -21.47 -5.18
CA SER A 497 28.36 -22.60 -4.44
C SER A 497 27.30 -23.52 -3.85
N SER A 498 26.14 -22.97 -3.53
CA SER A 498 25.00 -23.72 -2.98
C SER A 498 23.69 -23.14 -3.47
N ALA A 499 22.76 -24.01 -3.84
CA ALA A 499 21.39 -23.67 -4.19
C ALA A 499 20.41 -24.41 -3.27
N ILE A 500 19.55 -23.65 -2.61
CA ILE A 500 18.47 -24.16 -1.77
C ILE A 500 17.15 -23.75 -2.42
N LEU A 501 16.55 -24.71 -3.11
CA LEU A 501 15.32 -24.55 -3.88
C LEU A 501 14.22 -25.34 -3.17
N GLY A 502 13.26 -24.65 -2.58
CA GLY A 502 12.23 -25.26 -1.72
C GLY A 502 10.85 -24.74 -2.03
N ASP A 503 9.82 -25.59 -1.95
CA ASP A 503 8.42 -25.16 -2.03
C ASP A 503 8.12 -24.30 -3.28
N LEU A 504 8.79 -24.63 -4.41
CA LEU A 504 8.62 -23.91 -5.66
C LEU A 504 7.42 -24.45 -6.45
N THR A 505 6.73 -23.58 -7.18
CA THR A 505 5.77 -23.99 -8.22
C THR A 505 6.27 -23.52 -9.57
N LEU A 506 6.70 -24.48 -10.41
CA LEU A 506 7.32 -24.25 -11.71
C LEU A 506 6.28 -24.49 -12.81
N LEU A 507 6.01 -23.45 -13.60
CA LEU A 507 4.83 -23.41 -14.46
C LEU A 507 5.07 -23.96 -15.87
N ARG A 508 6.33 -24.12 -16.27
CA ARG A 508 6.76 -24.58 -17.60
C ARG A 508 7.83 -25.65 -17.50
N GLU A 509 7.97 -26.43 -18.57
CA GLU A 509 9.06 -27.40 -18.73
C GLU A 509 10.42 -26.75 -18.98
N ASP A 510 11.45 -27.60 -19.09
CA ASP A 510 12.82 -27.23 -19.45
C ASP A 510 13.47 -26.20 -18.52
N ASN A 511 13.17 -26.25 -17.22
CA ASN A 511 13.89 -25.47 -16.22
C ASN A 511 15.37 -25.87 -16.19
N GLN A 512 16.29 -24.90 -16.19
CA GLN A 512 17.72 -25.12 -16.23
C GLN A 512 18.37 -24.60 -14.95
N MET A 513 18.75 -25.54 -14.10
CA MET A 513 19.30 -25.25 -12.77
C MET A 513 20.77 -25.65 -12.76
N THR A 514 21.65 -24.68 -12.98
CA THR A 514 23.10 -24.94 -12.95
C THR A 514 23.72 -24.31 -11.71
N PHE A 515 24.21 -25.16 -10.80
CA PHE A 515 24.79 -24.74 -9.52
C PHE A 515 25.91 -25.69 -9.15
N LEU A 516 26.84 -25.27 -8.28
CA LEU A 516 27.85 -26.20 -7.80
C LEU A 516 27.20 -27.33 -6.99
N ASN A 517 26.38 -26.99 -6.01
CA ASN A 517 25.63 -27.95 -5.20
C ASN A 517 24.15 -27.52 -5.13
N THR A 518 23.22 -28.45 -5.33
CA THR A 518 21.78 -28.16 -5.35
C THR A 518 21.02 -29.03 -4.38
N SER A 519 20.17 -28.41 -3.56
CA SER A 519 19.10 -29.05 -2.82
C SER A 519 17.76 -28.60 -3.40
N LEU A 520 17.01 -29.51 -4.02
CA LEU A 520 15.69 -29.25 -4.57
C LEU A 520 14.63 -30.05 -3.80
N SER A 521 13.76 -29.36 -3.07
CA SER A 521 12.79 -29.99 -2.19
C SER A 521 11.37 -29.44 -2.33
N SER A 522 10.38 -30.31 -2.08
CA SER A 522 8.95 -29.95 -1.94
C SER A 522 8.37 -29.14 -3.10
N SER A 523 8.94 -29.26 -4.30
CA SER A 523 8.56 -28.42 -5.43
C SER A 523 7.54 -29.12 -6.34
N VAL A 524 6.68 -28.32 -6.96
CA VAL A 524 5.62 -28.73 -7.88
C VAL A 524 5.97 -28.30 -9.30
N PHE A 525 5.99 -29.24 -10.21
CA PHE A 525 6.13 -29.00 -11.64
C PHE A 525 4.76 -29.13 -12.29
N GLU A 526 4.16 -28.01 -12.67
CA GLU A 526 2.90 -27.95 -13.40
C GLU A 526 3.15 -28.27 -14.89
N VAL A 527 3.62 -29.48 -15.20
CA VAL A 527 3.90 -29.96 -16.56
C VAL A 527 3.31 -31.35 -16.78
N SER A 528 2.68 -31.57 -17.95
CA SER A 528 1.88 -32.77 -18.25
C SER A 528 2.68 -33.89 -18.91
N SER A 529 3.61 -33.59 -19.82
CA SER A 529 4.43 -34.60 -20.51
C SER A 529 5.69 -33.98 -21.12
N ALA A 530 6.74 -33.75 -20.32
CA ALA A 530 8.01 -33.20 -20.81
C ALA A 530 9.15 -33.35 -19.79
N ARG A 531 10.37 -32.99 -20.22
CA ARG A 531 11.53 -32.78 -19.35
C ARG A 531 11.28 -31.57 -18.46
N ALA A 532 10.91 -31.80 -17.21
CA ALA A 532 10.54 -30.76 -16.26
C ALA A 532 11.73 -29.85 -15.89
N ALA A 533 12.90 -30.45 -15.71
CA ALA A 533 14.14 -29.72 -15.44
C ALA A 533 15.39 -30.47 -15.91
N VAL A 534 16.45 -29.72 -16.18
CA VAL A 534 17.83 -30.16 -16.27
C VAL A 534 18.59 -29.51 -15.12
N VAL A 535 19.18 -30.33 -14.27
CA VAL A 535 20.02 -29.87 -13.17
C VAL A 535 21.45 -30.27 -13.46
N VAL A 536 22.35 -29.28 -13.46
CA VAL A 536 23.77 -29.48 -13.78
C VAL A 536 24.60 -29.00 -12.60
N GLY A 537 25.52 -29.83 -12.12
CA GLY A 537 26.36 -29.44 -11.00
C GLY A 537 27.33 -30.52 -10.54
N ASN A 538 28.00 -30.24 -9.41
CA ASN A 538 28.90 -31.17 -8.77
C ASN A 538 28.18 -32.18 -7.86
N SER A 539 27.10 -31.75 -7.19
CA SER A 539 26.24 -32.64 -6.40
C SER A 539 24.81 -32.14 -6.31
N THR A 540 23.86 -33.05 -6.26
CA THR A 540 22.42 -32.74 -6.22
C THR A 540 21.70 -33.65 -5.24
N ILE A 541 20.69 -33.10 -4.55
CA ILE A 541 19.77 -33.83 -3.66
C ILE A 541 18.33 -33.43 -4.01
N TYR A 542 17.46 -34.44 -4.11
CA TYR A 542 16.04 -34.27 -4.44
C TYR A 542 15.14 -34.89 -3.37
N VAL A 543 14.19 -34.13 -2.82
CA VAL A 543 13.26 -34.62 -1.78
C VAL A 543 11.85 -34.09 -1.99
N GLY A 544 10.85 -34.96 -2.10
CA GLY A 544 9.43 -34.55 -2.04
C GLY A 544 8.92 -33.71 -3.23
N ASN A 545 9.57 -33.78 -4.39
CA ASN A 545 9.12 -33.08 -5.60
C ASN A 545 8.01 -33.86 -6.33
N ARG A 546 7.03 -33.16 -6.92
CA ARG A 546 5.91 -33.77 -7.67
C ARG A 546 5.66 -33.07 -9.01
N GLY A 547 5.10 -33.80 -9.97
CA GLY A 547 4.60 -33.25 -11.24
C GLY A 547 3.17 -33.69 -11.52
N GLU A 548 2.47 -32.96 -12.41
CA GLU A 548 1.10 -33.29 -12.83
C GLU A 548 1.02 -34.46 -13.83
N GLY A 549 2.16 -34.89 -14.39
CA GLY A 549 2.27 -36.05 -15.30
C GLY A 549 3.65 -36.72 -15.26
N GLU A 550 4.16 -37.20 -16.40
CA GLU A 550 5.48 -37.84 -16.54
C GLU A 550 6.65 -36.81 -16.49
N ALA A 551 6.62 -35.92 -15.50
CA ALA A 551 7.63 -34.90 -15.29
C ALA A 551 8.98 -35.54 -14.93
N ALA A 552 9.98 -35.39 -15.80
CA ALA A 552 11.33 -35.92 -15.58
C ALA A 552 12.32 -34.81 -15.22
N ILE A 553 13.07 -35.01 -14.13
CA ILE A 553 14.26 -34.21 -13.81
C ILE A 553 15.47 -34.96 -14.33
N LEU A 554 16.19 -34.36 -15.27
CA LEU A 554 17.46 -34.88 -15.74
C LEU A 554 18.59 -34.32 -14.89
N ASP A 555 19.34 -35.22 -14.27
CA ASP A 555 20.40 -34.88 -13.34
C ASP A 555 21.78 -35.16 -13.96
N ILE A 556 22.55 -34.10 -14.16
CA ILE A 556 23.89 -34.14 -14.75
C ILE A 556 24.91 -33.82 -13.66
N THR A 557 25.31 -34.87 -12.95
CA THR A 557 26.30 -34.84 -11.87
C THR A 557 27.32 -35.96 -12.02
N PRO A 558 28.54 -35.81 -11.46
CA PRO A 558 29.52 -36.90 -11.41
C PRO A 558 28.95 -38.15 -10.74
N GLN A 559 29.41 -39.33 -11.18
CA GLN A 559 28.94 -40.61 -10.65
C GLN A 559 29.13 -40.68 -9.12
N GLY A 560 28.07 -41.04 -8.39
CA GLY A 560 28.08 -41.15 -6.93
C GLY A 560 27.98 -39.83 -6.16
N ARG A 561 27.74 -38.70 -6.84
CA ARG A 561 27.54 -37.38 -6.19
C ARG A 561 26.11 -36.86 -6.21
N SER A 562 25.20 -37.66 -6.75
CA SER A 562 23.77 -37.44 -6.68
C SER A 562 23.13 -38.55 -5.87
N GLU A 563 22.35 -38.14 -4.88
CA GLU A 563 21.58 -39.04 -4.05
C GLU A 563 20.10 -38.74 -4.22
N ARG A 564 19.33 -39.73 -4.71
CA ARG A 564 17.87 -39.73 -4.60
C ARG A 564 17.52 -40.08 -3.15
N ALA A 565 17.65 -39.12 -2.26
CA ALA A 565 17.46 -39.33 -0.82
C ALA A 565 15.97 -39.30 -0.44
N ALA A 566 15.27 -40.42 -0.61
CA ALA A 566 14.06 -40.71 0.15
C ALA A 566 14.48 -41.46 1.44
N ASN A 567 14.93 -40.72 2.45
CA ASN A 567 15.36 -41.22 3.78
C ASN A 567 16.63 -42.08 3.83
N LEU A 568 17.81 -41.43 3.95
CA LEU A 568 19.00 -42.09 4.51
C LEU A 568 19.35 -41.48 5.87
N GLY A 569 19.60 -42.34 6.85
CA GLY A 569 20.13 -41.93 8.14
C GLY A 569 21.51 -41.29 7.95
N LEU A 570 21.66 -40.08 8.49
CA LEU A 570 22.93 -39.37 8.55
C LEU A 570 23.97 -40.26 9.27
N ILE A 571 25.03 -40.67 8.57
CA ILE A 571 26.27 -41.12 9.22
C ILE A 571 27.25 -39.96 9.13
N ILE A 572 27.32 -39.17 10.20
CA ILE A 572 28.39 -38.20 10.40
C ILE A 572 29.62 -39.01 10.84
N THR A 573 30.65 -39.09 9.99
CA THR A 573 31.98 -39.52 10.42
C THR A 573 32.73 -38.25 10.84
N GLY A 574 33.21 -38.24 12.09
CA GLY A 574 33.80 -37.08 12.75
C GLY A 574 35.22 -36.75 12.31
#